data_AF-A0A9P9IJX3-F1
#
_entry.id   AF-A0A9P9IJX3-F1
#
_cell.length_a   1.000
_cell.length_b   1.000
_cell.length_c   1.000
_cell.angle_alpha   90.00
_cell.angle_beta   90.00
_cell.angle_gamma   90.00
#
_symmetry.space_group_name_H-M   'P 1'
#
loop_
_entity.id
_entity.type
_entity.pdbx_description
1 polymer ?
#
loop_
_entity_poly.entity_id
_entity_poly.type
_entity_poly.pdbx_seq_one_letter_code
_entity_poly.pdbx_strand_id
1 'polypeptide(L)'
;RAILAHYLHLIEYNDAILSSMEFPLQRKDDFSAIDIASLEGQWSDIQLICSRCNRYIKDVSSIMLQLSISYEDPGTSGSNTTHSWTESKKDFQYIYMQLKVLKGRAEFLNESLTGLTGIIGNARSLKEAKRSIREAKAVKTLTLVAMVFIPLSFTTGLFSMYDDYLPGRTRFSIFFAVSLPLIMLVFAATLMIDLGYDANGNWNIRTM
;
A
#
# COMPACT_ATOMS: atom_id res chain seq x y z
N ARG A 1 39.73 7.27 -24.78
CA ARG A 1 39.26 8.64 -24.43
C ARG A 1 37.79 8.88 -24.79
N ALA A 2 37.33 8.66 -26.03
CA ALA A 2 35.90 8.81 -26.38
C ALA A 2 34.93 7.98 -25.50
N ILE A 3 35.32 6.74 -25.18
CA ILE A 3 34.55 5.84 -24.31
C ILE A 3 34.46 6.40 -22.87
N LEU A 4 35.55 6.95 -22.32
CA LEU A 4 35.58 7.55 -20.98
C LEU A 4 34.67 8.79 -20.90
N ALA A 5 34.74 9.66 -21.91
CA ALA A 5 33.88 10.84 -22.00
C ALA A 5 32.40 10.46 -22.08
N HIS A 6 32.07 9.39 -22.81
CA HIS A 6 30.69 8.89 -22.88
C HIS A 6 30.19 8.40 -21.52
N TYR A 7 30.98 7.59 -20.79
CA TYR A 7 30.58 7.12 -19.46
C TYR A 7 30.49 8.26 -18.45
N LEU A 8 31.36 9.26 -18.51
CA LEU A 8 31.31 10.43 -17.62
C LEU A 8 30.01 11.22 -17.83
N HIS A 9 29.68 11.53 -19.09
CA HIS A 9 28.45 12.24 -19.41
C HIS A 9 27.19 11.44 -19.00
N LEU A 10 27.25 10.12 -19.13
CA LEU A 10 26.17 9.23 -18.71
C LEU A 10 26.01 9.22 -17.19
N ILE A 11 27.10 9.26 -16.42
CA ILE A 11 27.06 9.35 -14.95
C ILE A 11 26.45 10.69 -14.53
N GLU A 12 26.91 11.81 -15.10
CA GLU A 12 26.36 13.15 -14.82
C GLU A 12 24.86 13.22 -15.11
N TYR A 13 24.42 12.62 -16.23
CA TYR A 13 23.01 12.55 -16.58
C TYR A 13 22.19 11.75 -15.55
N ASN A 14 22.66 10.56 -15.15
CA ASN A 14 21.95 9.74 -14.17
C ASN A 14 21.98 10.37 -12.77
N ASP A 15 23.05 11.07 -12.40
CA ASP A 15 23.14 11.80 -11.14
C ASP A 15 22.18 13.00 -11.09
N ALA A 16 22.04 13.74 -12.19
CA ALA A 16 21.06 14.82 -12.31
C ALA A 16 19.61 14.31 -12.18
N ILE A 17 19.30 13.19 -12.85
CA ILE A 17 17.98 12.54 -12.71
C ILE A 17 17.75 12.09 -11.28
N LEU A 18 18.72 11.41 -10.67
CA LEU A 18 18.62 10.92 -9.30
C LEU A 18 18.38 12.08 -8.32
N SER A 19 19.13 13.17 -8.47
CA SER A 19 18.98 14.38 -7.66
C SER A 19 17.60 15.03 -7.84
N SER A 20 17.04 15.01 -9.06
CA SER A 20 15.69 15.52 -9.32
C SER A 20 14.59 14.69 -8.65
N MET A 21 14.82 13.39 -8.45
CA MET A 21 13.91 12.47 -7.75
C MET A 21 14.07 12.52 -6.23
N GLU A 22 15.28 12.86 -5.74
CA GLU A 22 15.58 12.98 -4.32
C GLU A 22 14.83 14.16 -3.66
N PHE A 23 14.80 15.31 -4.34
CA PHE A 23 14.18 16.54 -3.83
C PHE A 23 12.68 16.41 -3.48
N PRO A 24 11.80 15.87 -4.36
CA PRO A 24 10.38 15.73 -4.05
C PRO A 24 10.12 14.70 -2.94
N LEU A 25 11.02 13.73 -2.74
CA LEU A 25 10.90 12.73 -1.67
C LEU A 25 11.32 13.31 -0.32
N GLN A 26 12.36 14.14 -0.27
CA GLN A 26 12.84 14.79 0.96
C GLN A 26 11.91 15.90 1.45
N ARG A 27 11.22 16.61 0.55
CA ARG A 27 10.42 17.81 0.88
C ARG A 27 8.94 17.54 1.14
N LYS A 28 8.46 16.29 1.08
CA LYS A 28 7.02 16.02 1.12
C LYS A 28 6.49 15.95 2.55
N ASP A 29 5.99 17.09 3.04
CA ASP A 29 5.40 17.20 4.38
C ASP A 29 3.99 16.57 4.50
N ASP A 30 3.28 16.37 3.37
CA ASP A 30 1.95 15.76 3.35
C ASP A 30 1.87 14.52 2.43
N PHE A 31 2.00 13.35 3.07
CA PHE A 31 1.93 12.05 2.42
C PHE A 31 0.51 11.61 2.08
N SER A 32 -0.52 12.30 2.58
CA SER A 32 -1.92 11.95 2.31
C SER A 32 -2.34 12.30 0.87
N ALA A 33 -1.67 13.29 0.27
CA ALA A 33 -1.90 13.76 -1.09
C ALA A 33 -1.07 13.02 -2.16
N ILE A 34 -0.22 12.07 -1.78
CA ILE A 34 0.59 11.30 -2.74
C ILE A 34 -0.30 10.29 -3.45
N ASP A 35 -0.37 10.37 -4.78
CA ASP A 35 -0.97 9.32 -5.58
C ASP A 35 -0.05 8.09 -5.63
N ILE A 36 -0.61 6.89 -5.41
CA ILE A 36 0.17 5.64 -5.39
C ILE A 36 0.71 5.33 -6.78
N ALA A 37 -0.03 5.63 -7.86
CA ALA A 37 0.45 5.39 -9.22
C ALA A 37 1.67 6.26 -9.56
N SER A 38 1.66 7.53 -9.13
CA SER A 38 2.82 8.41 -9.25
C SER A 38 4.03 7.93 -8.44
N LEU A 39 3.80 7.34 -7.26
CA LEU A 39 4.84 6.75 -6.42
C LEU A 39 5.45 5.52 -7.07
N GLU A 40 4.61 4.64 -7.64
CA GLU A 40 5.00 3.44 -8.37
C GLU A 40 5.83 3.78 -9.61
N GLY A 41 5.47 4.84 -10.33
CA GLY A 41 6.27 5.36 -11.44
C GLY A 41 7.67 5.78 -11.01
N GLN A 42 7.78 6.60 -9.96
CA GLN A 42 9.08 7.04 -9.41
C GLN A 42 9.92 5.86 -8.92
N TRP A 43 9.30 4.87 -8.27
CA TRP A 43 9.97 3.66 -7.83
C TRP A 43 10.52 2.85 -9.01
N SER A 44 9.72 2.69 -10.07
CA SER A 44 10.14 2.01 -11.29
C SER A 44 11.34 2.70 -11.95
N ASP A 45 11.33 4.04 -12.00
CA ASP A 45 12.43 4.82 -12.55
C ASP A 45 13.73 4.66 -11.75
N ILE A 46 13.66 4.66 -10.41
CA ILE A 46 14.82 4.41 -9.54
C ILE A 46 15.35 2.99 -9.76
N GLN A 47 14.47 1.99 -9.85
CA GLN A 47 14.87 0.61 -10.08
C GLN A 47 15.55 0.43 -11.46
N LEU A 48 15.09 1.17 -12.46
CA LEU A 48 15.71 1.24 -13.78
C LEU A 48 17.11 1.86 -13.69
N ILE A 49 17.31 2.95 -12.93
CA ILE A 49 18.62 3.57 -12.70
C ILE A 49 19.56 2.60 -11.98
N CYS A 50 19.10 1.90 -10.93
CA CYS A 50 19.89 0.89 -10.22
C CYS A 50 20.35 -0.23 -11.16
N SER A 51 19.43 -0.73 -12.00
CA SER A 51 19.72 -1.79 -12.98
C SER A 51 20.71 -1.32 -14.05
N ARG A 52 20.61 -0.06 -14.50
CA ARG A 52 21.55 0.57 -15.44
C ARG A 52 22.93 0.75 -14.83
N CYS A 53 23.01 1.31 -13.62
CA CYS A 53 24.29 1.48 -12.90
C CYS A 53 24.98 0.12 -12.70
N ASN A 54 24.24 -0.92 -12.33
CA ASN A 54 24.80 -2.25 -12.17
C ASN A 54 25.36 -2.84 -13.48
N ARG A 55 24.71 -2.52 -14.62
CA ARG A 55 25.22 -2.88 -15.95
C ARG A 55 26.50 -2.12 -16.28
N TYR A 56 26.53 -0.80 -16.07
CA TYR A 56 27.73 0.01 -16.32
C TYR A 56 28.91 -0.41 -15.43
N ILE A 57 28.67 -0.75 -14.16
CA ILE A 57 29.70 -1.29 -13.26
C ILE A 57 30.25 -2.61 -13.82
N LYS A 58 29.39 -3.52 -14.30
CA LYS A 58 29.83 -4.79 -14.91
C LYS A 58 30.63 -4.55 -16.19
N ASP A 59 30.18 -3.65 -17.05
CA ASP A 59 30.85 -3.34 -18.32
C ASP A 59 32.24 -2.73 -18.07
N VAL A 60 32.32 -1.72 -17.19
CA VAL A 60 33.59 -1.10 -16.79
C VAL A 60 34.50 -2.10 -16.10
N SER A 61 33.97 -2.95 -15.21
CA SER A 61 34.75 -4.01 -14.56
C SER A 61 35.30 -5.02 -15.57
N SER A 62 34.51 -5.41 -16.58
CA SER A 62 34.95 -6.32 -17.64
C SER A 62 36.10 -5.71 -18.46
N ILE A 63 35.98 -4.42 -18.82
CA ILE A 63 37.04 -3.67 -19.50
C ILE A 63 38.30 -3.58 -18.63
N MET A 64 38.15 -3.33 -17.32
CA MET A 64 39.28 -3.29 -16.38
C MET A 64 39.98 -4.65 -16.27
N LEU A 65 39.25 -5.76 -16.25
CA LEU A 65 39.83 -7.13 -16.27
C LEU A 65 40.60 -7.39 -17.55
N GLN A 66 40.02 -7.08 -18.71
CA GLN A 66 40.68 -7.27 -20.00
C GLN A 66 41.98 -6.46 -20.11
N LEU A 67 42.04 -5.29 -19.49
CA LEU A 67 43.20 -4.41 -19.49
C LEU A 67 44.18 -4.68 -18.32
N SER A 68 43.90 -5.66 -17.47
CA SER A 68 44.68 -5.98 -16.25
C SER A 68 44.93 -4.74 -15.38
N ILE A 69 43.87 -3.94 -15.15
CA ILE A 69 43.90 -2.75 -14.29
C ILE A 69 43.51 -3.18 -12.87
N SER A 70 44.29 -2.78 -11.86
CA SER A 70 43.93 -3.08 -10.47
C SER A 70 42.65 -2.35 -10.06
N TYR A 71 41.85 -3.01 -9.22
CA TYR A 71 40.66 -2.46 -8.60
C TYR A 71 40.95 -1.59 -7.37
N GLU A 72 42.21 -1.56 -6.91
CA GLU A 72 42.61 -0.73 -5.77
C GLU A 72 42.38 0.76 -6.04
N ASP A 73 41.92 1.46 -5.00
CA ASP A 73 41.81 2.91 -4.93
C ASP A 73 43.14 3.55 -5.38
N PRO A 74 43.15 4.61 -6.23
CA PRO A 74 44.37 5.34 -6.58
C PRO A 74 44.92 6.13 -5.37
N GLY A 75 45.32 5.43 -4.32
CA GLY A 75 46.08 5.97 -3.21
C GLY A 75 47.48 6.37 -3.69
N THR A 76 47.69 7.68 -3.83
CA THR A 76 48.96 8.38 -3.58
C THR A 76 50.24 7.61 -3.97
N SER A 77 50.43 7.30 -5.25
CA SER A 77 51.79 7.26 -5.79
C SER A 77 52.07 8.60 -6.45
N GLY A 78 52.71 9.48 -5.68
CA GLY A 78 53.29 10.71 -6.19
C GLY A 78 54.36 10.36 -7.22
N SER A 79 54.04 10.50 -8.49
CA SER A 79 55.05 10.56 -9.53
C SER A 79 54.74 11.73 -10.45
N ASN A 80 55.71 12.65 -10.48
CA ASN A 80 55.68 13.87 -11.26
C ASN A 80 55.57 13.53 -12.76
N THR A 81 54.61 14.20 -13.40
CA THR A 81 54.67 14.73 -14.76
C THR A 81 55.37 13.86 -15.81
N THR A 82 54.67 12.85 -16.31
CA THR A 82 54.74 12.44 -17.72
C THR A 82 53.34 12.03 -18.16
N HIS A 83 52.79 12.70 -19.16
CA HIS A 83 51.46 12.46 -19.74
C HIS A 83 51.47 11.09 -20.43
N SER A 84 51.33 10.04 -19.62
CA SER A 84 51.52 8.65 -19.98
C SER A 84 50.16 7.97 -19.91
N TRP A 85 49.88 7.07 -20.85
CA TRP A 85 48.70 6.20 -20.94
C TRP A 85 48.19 5.59 -19.61
N THR A 86 49.03 5.57 -18.57
CA THR A 86 48.71 5.32 -17.15
C THR A 86 47.60 6.20 -16.57
N GLU A 87 47.42 7.44 -17.06
CA GLU A 87 46.27 8.30 -16.68
C GLU A 87 44.94 7.66 -17.04
N SER A 88 44.85 6.99 -18.19
CA SER A 88 43.62 6.35 -18.62
C SER A 88 43.20 5.22 -17.66
N LYS A 89 44.15 4.55 -16.99
CA LYS A 89 43.85 3.54 -15.96
C LYS A 89 43.23 4.16 -14.71
N LYS A 90 43.75 5.32 -14.29
CA LYS A 90 43.19 6.10 -13.16
C LYS A 90 41.78 6.62 -13.47
N ASP A 91 41.54 7.03 -14.71
CA ASP A 91 40.21 7.48 -15.16
C ASP A 91 39.17 6.35 -15.06
N PHE A 92 39.52 5.11 -15.45
CA PHE A 92 38.62 3.96 -15.31
C PHE A 92 38.34 3.63 -13.83
N GLN A 93 39.36 3.72 -12.97
CA GLN A 93 39.19 3.54 -11.51
C GLN A 93 38.25 4.60 -10.91
N TYR A 94 38.42 5.87 -11.29
CA TYR A 94 37.55 6.96 -10.86
C TYR A 94 36.10 6.74 -11.28
N ILE A 95 35.87 6.40 -12.56
CA ILE A 95 34.53 6.11 -13.09
C ILE A 95 33.88 4.92 -12.36
N TYR A 96 34.65 3.85 -12.10
CA TYR A 96 34.16 2.69 -11.37
C TYR A 96 33.73 3.05 -9.94
N MET A 97 34.52 3.88 -9.24
CA MET A 97 34.19 4.35 -7.89
C MET A 97 32.96 5.26 -7.90
N GLN A 98 32.87 6.21 -8.83
CA GLN A 98 31.71 7.08 -9.03
C GLN A 98 30.43 6.27 -9.27
N LEU A 99 30.48 5.26 -10.16
CA LEU A 99 29.34 4.39 -10.41
C LEU A 99 28.90 3.61 -9.16
N LYS A 100 29.84 3.16 -8.32
CA LYS A 100 29.52 2.51 -7.05
C LYS A 100 28.82 3.45 -6.08
N VAL A 101 29.32 4.69 -5.95
CA VAL A 101 28.70 5.71 -5.08
C VAL A 101 27.31 6.05 -5.58
N LEU A 102 27.13 6.26 -6.88
CA LEU A 102 25.83 6.56 -7.50
C LEU A 102 24.83 5.41 -7.29
N LYS A 103 25.28 4.16 -7.46
CA LYS A 103 24.46 2.98 -7.17
C LYS A 103 24.02 2.94 -5.70
N GLY A 104 24.95 3.14 -4.76
CA GLY A 104 24.62 3.11 -3.33
C GLY A 104 23.60 4.19 -2.93
N ARG A 105 23.70 5.39 -3.51
CA ARG A 105 22.69 6.46 -3.33
C ARG A 105 21.32 6.05 -3.86
N ALA A 106 21.27 5.46 -5.06
CA ALA A 106 20.01 5.01 -5.66
C ALA A 106 19.36 3.85 -4.86
N GLU A 107 20.16 2.91 -4.34
CA GLU A 107 19.68 1.83 -3.47
C GLU A 107 19.10 2.37 -2.15
N PHE A 108 19.79 3.32 -1.51
CA PHE A 108 19.28 3.98 -0.30
C PHE A 108 17.96 4.71 -0.54
N LEU A 109 17.82 5.38 -1.69
CA LEU A 109 16.58 6.05 -2.07
C LEU A 109 15.45 5.04 -2.32
N ASN A 110 15.76 3.90 -2.94
CA ASN A 110 14.81 2.82 -3.18
C ASN A 110 14.30 2.18 -1.89
N GLU A 111 15.18 1.92 -0.92
CA GLU A 111 14.82 1.41 0.40
C GLU A 111 13.89 2.38 1.14
N SER A 112 14.25 3.67 1.13
CA SER A 112 13.44 4.73 1.73
C SER A 112 12.04 4.82 1.09
N LEU A 113 11.98 4.78 -0.24
CA LEU A 113 10.73 4.84 -0.99
C LEU A 113 9.84 3.61 -0.75
N THR A 114 10.44 2.43 -0.63
CA THR A 114 9.74 1.18 -0.30
C THR A 114 9.13 1.26 1.11
N GLY A 115 9.90 1.76 2.08
CA GLY A 115 9.40 2.02 3.44
C GLY A 115 8.21 2.99 3.45
N LEU A 116 8.32 4.10 2.71
CA LEU A 116 7.23 5.08 2.57
C LEU A 116 5.98 4.47 1.92
N THR A 117 6.15 3.69 0.85
CA THR A 117 5.05 3.00 0.17
C THR A 117 4.30 2.08 1.13
N GLY A 118 5.02 1.34 1.97
CA GLY A 118 4.43 0.48 3.01
C GLY A 118 3.62 1.28 4.03
N ILE A 119 4.15 2.41 4.50
CA ILE A 119 3.46 3.29 5.46
C ILE A 119 2.18 3.87 4.86
N ILE A 120 2.25 4.40 3.62
CA ILE A 120 1.10 4.98 2.91
C ILE A 120 0.04 3.89 2.67
N GLY A 121 0.45 2.71 2.20
CA GLY A 121 -0.44 1.58 1.98
C GLY A 121 -1.18 1.15 3.25
N ASN A 122 -0.46 1.02 4.36
CA ASN A 122 -1.05 0.67 5.65
C ASN A 122 -2.02 1.76 6.15
N ALA A 123 -1.65 3.03 6.04
CA ALA A 123 -2.51 4.15 6.43
C ALA A 123 -3.81 4.20 5.61
N ARG A 124 -3.76 3.94 4.30
CA ARG A 124 -4.94 3.84 3.45
C ARG A 124 -5.82 2.64 3.79
N SER A 125 -5.23 1.46 3.93
CA SER A 125 -5.94 0.25 4.35
C SER A 125 -6.67 0.46 5.67
N LEU A 126 -6.02 1.08 6.66
CA LEU A 126 -6.64 1.40 7.94
C LEU A 126 -7.81 2.40 7.79
N LYS A 127 -7.66 3.42 6.93
CA LYS A 127 -8.73 4.40 6.66
C LYS A 127 -9.94 3.74 5.98
N GLU A 128 -9.70 2.87 5.01
CA GLU A 128 -10.72 2.10 4.30
C GLU A 128 -11.42 1.10 5.22
N ALA A 129 -10.67 0.39 6.07
CA ALA A 129 -11.24 -0.50 7.08
C ALA A 129 -12.15 0.24 8.07
N LYS A 130 -11.71 1.39 8.58
CA LYS A 130 -12.54 2.25 9.45
C LYS A 130 -13.81 2.74 8.75
N ARG A 131 -13.70 3.09 7.47
CA ARG A 131 -14.86 3.49 6.66
C ARG A 131 -15.84 2.33 6.50
N SER A 132 -15.35 1.14 6.13
CA SER A 132 -16.16 -0.07 6.00
C SER A 132 -16.87 -0.42 7.32
N ILE A 133 -16.18 -0.36 8.46
CA ILE A 133 -16.78 -0.58 9.78
C ILE A 133 -17.93 0.42 10.05
N ARG A 134 -17.73 1.70 9.69
CA ARG A 134 -18.78 2.72 9.86
C ARG A 134 -19.98 2.44 8.96
N GLU A 135 -19.75 2.05 7.72
CA GLU A 135 -20.79 1.68 6.77
C GLU A 135 -21.55 0.43 7.26
N ALA A 136 -20.84 -0.60 7.71
CA ALA A 136 -21.43 -1.80 8.30
C ALA A 136 -22.27 -1.50 9.55
N LYS A 137 -21.85 -0.56 10.40
CA LYS A 137 -22.64 -0.12 11.56
C LYS A 137 -23.96 0.53 11.13
N ALA A 138 -23.94 1.37 10.10
CA ALA A 138 -25.15 2.00 9.57
C ALA A 138 -26.12 0.94 9.00
N VAL A 139 -25.61 -0.02 8.22
CA VAL A 139 -26.41 -1.13 7.70
C VAL A 139 -26.99 -1.97 8.85
N LYS A 140 -26.18 -2.30 9.87
CA LYS A 140 -26.66 -3.06 11.04
C LYS A 140 -27.80 -2.35 11.76
N THR A 141 -27.72 -1.03 11.95
CA THR A 141 -28.80 -0.26 12.54
C THR A 141 -30.07 -0.28 11.68
N LEU A 142 -29.93 -0.13 10.36
CA LEU A 142 -31.08 -0.19 9.44
C LEU A 142 -31.76 -1.57 9.47
N THR A 143 -30.98 -2.65 9.44
CA THR A 143 -31.52 -4.01 9.51
C THR A 143 -32.26 -4.26 10.83
N LEU A 144 -31.73 -3.76 11.96
CA LEU A 144 -32.40 -3.87 13.25
C LEU A 144 -33.76 -3.15 13.24
N VAL A 145 -33.83 -1.94 12.66
CA VAL A 145 -35.10 -1.20 12.52
C VAL A 145 -36.08 -1.96 11.62
N ALA A 146 -35.62 -2.45 10.46
CA ALA A 146 -36.45 -3.22 9.54
C ALA A 146 -36.99 -4.50 10.19
N MET A 147 -36.15 -5.20 10.96
CA MET A 147 -36.52 -6.41 11.70
C MET A 147 -37.66 -6.17 12.71
N VAL A 148 -37.76 -4.99 13.31
CA VAL A 148 -38.89 -4.63 14.18
C VAL A 148 -40.12 -4.20 13.38
N PHE A 149 -39.92 -3.43 12.30
CA PHE A 149 -41.02 -2.84 11.53
C PHE A 149 -41.80 -3.84 10.68
N ILE A 150 -41.13 -4.86 10.11
CA ILE A 150 -41.76 -5.90 9.29
C ILE A 150 -42.87 -6.66 10.06
N PRO A 151 -42.60 -7.29 11.22
CA PRO A 151 -43.63 -8.00 11.99
C PRO A 151 -44.74 -7.08 12.50
N LEU A 152 -44.40 -5.84 12.88
CA LEU A 152 -45.39 -4.84 13.28
C LEU A 152 -46.32 -4.42 12.13
N SER A 153 -45.76 -4.23 10.94
CA SER A 153 -46.55 -3.88 9.74
C SER A 153 -47.46 -5.04 9.33
N PHE A 154 -46.97 -6.27 9.42
CA PHE A 154 -47.76 -7.46 9.13
C PHE A 154 -48.93 -7.63 10.10
N THR A 155 -48.68 -7.52 11.42
CA THR A 155 -49.75 -7.59 12.43
C THR A 155 -50.74 -6.45 12.27
N THR A 156 -50.28 -5.22 12.00
CA THR A 156 -51.15 -4.07 11.72
C THR A 156 -52.04 -4.32 10.51
N GLY A 157 -51.49 -4.80 9.40
CA GLY A 157 -52.27 -5.14 8.20
C GLY A 157 -53.29 -6.26 8.44
N LEU A 158 -52.90 -7.30 9.18
CA LEU A 158 -53.76 -8.44 9.48
C LEU A 158 -54.93 -8.07 10.40
N PHE A 159 -54.68 -7.27 11.44
CA PHE A 159 -55.72 -6.83 12.38
C PHE A 159 -56.56 -5.65 11.85
N SER A 160 -56.01 -4.80 10.97
CA SER A 160 -56.74 -3.69 10.35
C SER A 160 -57.88 -4.15 9.43
N MET A 161 -57.92 -5.43 9.06
CA MET A 161 -58.94 -6.00 8.18
C MET A 161 -60.18 -6.50 8.95
N TYR A 162 -60.16 -6.51 10.29
CA TYR A 162 -61.23 -7.07 11.10
C TYR A 162 -61.75 -6.07 12.15
N ASP A 163 -63.05 -5.76 12.06
CA ASP A 163 -63.67 -4.61 12.74
C ASP A 163 -63.61 -4.65 14.29
N ASP A 164 -63.47 -5.84 14.88
CA ASP A 164 -63.42 -5.99 16.35
C ASP A 164 -62.07 -5.59 16.97
N TYR A 165 -61.00 -5.45 16.18
CA TYR A 165 -59.65 -5.13 16.69
C TYR A 165 -59.25 -3.66 16.48
N LEU A 166 -60.18 -2.80 16.02
CA LEU A 166 -59.94 -1.38 15.87
C LEU A 166 -59.75 -0.66 17.22
N PRO A 167 -58.99 0.46 17.24
CA PRO A 167 -58.81 1.28 18.43
C PRO A 167 -60.16 1.80 18.94
N GLY A 168 -60.50 1.48 20.19
CA GLY A 168 -61.78 1.82 20.83
C GLY A 168 -62.71 0.64 21.12
N ARG A 169 -62.37 -0.59 20.70
CA ARG A 169 -63.11 -1.83 21.01
C ARG A 169 -62.45 -2.63 22.15
N THR A 170 -63.23 -3.52 22.78
CA THR A 170 -62.82 -4.34 23.94
C THR A 170 -61.65 -5.30 23.69
N ARG A 171 -61.34 -5.62 22.43
CA ARG A 171 -60.31 -6.60 22.04
C ARG A 171 -58.98 -6.00 21.56
N PHE A 172 -58.80 -4.67 21.66
CA PHE A 172 -57.57 -3.99 21.26
C PHE A 172 -56.30 -4.54 21.95
N SER A 173 -56.42 -5.04 23.19
CA SER A 173 -55.28 -5.63 23.92
C SER A 173 -54.68 -6.87 23.24
N ILE A 174 -55.41 -7.55 22.35
CA ILE A 174 -54.96 -8.74 21.64
C ILE A 174 -53.89 -8.38 20.60
N PHE A 175 -53.93 -7.17 20.05
CA PHE A 175 -52.88 -6.67 19.16
C PHE A 175 -51.51 -6.65 19.86
N PHE A 176 -51.44 -6.13 21.09
CA PHE A 176 -50.21 -6.11 21.88
C PHE A 176 -49.78 -7.53 22.30
N ALA A 177 -50.75 -8.38 22.67
CA ALA A 177 -50.49 -9.75 23.08
C ALA A 177 -49.87 -10.62 21.97
N VAL A 178 -50.12 -10.32 20.69
CA VAL A 178 -49.58 -11.06 19.54
C VAL A 178 -48.33 -10.41 18.94
N SER A 179 -48.28 -9.08 18.87
CA SER A 179 -47.13 -8.37 18.29
C SER A 179 -45.85 -8.47 19.14
N LEU A 180 -45.97 -8.39 20.46
CA LEU A 180 -44.82 -8.48 21.37
C LEU A 180 -44.07 -9.83 21.31
N PRO A 181 -44.75 -11.01 21.39
CA PRO A 181 -44.05 -12.29 21.25
C PRO A 181 -43.54 -12.51 19.82
N LEU A 182 -44.19 -11.96 18.80
CA LEU A 182 -43.72 -12.05 17.41
C LEU A 182 -42.37 -11.32 17.25
N ILE A 183 -42.22 -10.12 17.81
CA ILE A 183 -40.94 -9.38 17.82
C ILE A 183 -39.88 -10.16 18.59
N MET A 184 -40.23 -10.71 19.76
CA MET A 184 -39.32 -11.50 20.59
C MET A 184 -38.83 -12.74 19.85
N LEU A 185 -39.72 -13.46 19.15
CA LEU A 185 -39.40 -14.63 18.34
C LEU A 185 -38.45 -14.28 17.19
N VAL A 186 -38.72 -13.17 16.49
CA VAL A 186 -37.86 -12.70 15.39
C VAL A 186 -36.46 -12.34 15.91
N PHE A 187 -36.37 -11.63 17.05
CA PHE A 187 -35.10 -11.34 17.71
C PHE A 187 -34.36 -12.61 18.15
N ALA A 188 -35.07 -13.55 18.77
CA ALA A 188 -34.51 -14.82 19.22
C ALA A 188 -34.00 -15.66 18.03
N ALA A 189 -34.72 -15.68 16.91
CA ALA A 189 -34.30 -16.35 15.69
C ALA A 189 -33.02 -15.74 15.12
N THR A 190 -32.90 -14.41 15.07
CA THR A 190 -31.63 -13.77 14.67
C THR A 190 -30.50 -14.03 15.64
N LEU A 191 -30.74 -13.99 16.94
CA LEU A 191 -29.70 -14.29 17.93
C LEU A 191 -29.24 -15.74 17.81
N MET A 192 -30.15 -16.68 17.55
CA MET A 192 -29.80 -18.07 17.26
C MET A 192 -28.97 -18.22 15.99
N ILE A 193 -29.30 -17.45 14.93
CA ILE A 193 -28.51 -17.46 13.70
C ILE A 193 -27.13 -16.85 13.94
N ASP A 194 -27.04 -15.70 14.62
CA ASP A 194 -25.77 -15.03 14.93
C ASP A 194 -24.88 -15.86 15.89
N LEU A 195 -25.46 -16.58 16.86
CA LEU A 195 -24.72 -17.50 17.73
C LEU A 195 -24.31 -18.79 17.02
N GLY A 196 -25.14 -19.29 16.10
CA GLY A 196 -24.89 -20.53 15.35
C GLY A 196 -23.95 -20.35 14.16
N TYR A 197 -23.81 -19.13 13.67
CA TYR A 197 -22.92 -18.77 12.57
C TYR A 197 -21.52 -18.46 13.12
N ASP A 198 -20.74 -19.50 13.37
CA ASP A 198 -19.33 -19.36 13.74
C ASP A 198 -18.59 -18.54 12.67
N ALA A 199 -17.64 -17.69 13.08
CA ALA A 199 -16.96 -16.70 12.24
C ALA A 199 -16.20 -17.30 11.03
N ASN A 200 -16.15 -18.63 10.93
CA ASN A 200 -15.56 -19.42 9.86
C ASN A 200 -16.58 -20.03 8.89
N GLY A 201 -17.88 -19.68 8.97
CA GLY A 201 -18.91 -20.14 8.03
C GLY A 201 -19.32 -21.61 8.18
N ASN A 202 -19.02 -22.23 9.33
CA ASN A 202 -19.37 -23.62 9.60
C ASN A 202 -20.50 -23.68 10.64
N TRP A 203 -21.59 -24.38 10.31
CA TRP A 203 -22.72 -24.60 11.22
C TRP A 203 -22.30 -25.58 12.32
N ASN A 204 -21.81 -25.08 13.44
CA ASN A 204 -21.50 -25.94 14.57
C ASN A 204 -22.75 -26.14 15.43
N ILE A 205 -23.66 -26.99 14.96
CA ILE A 205 -24.72 -27.57 15.78
C ILE A 205 -24.09 -28.65 16.67
N ARG A 206 -23.15 -28.28 17.55
CA ARG A 206 -22.74 -29.16 18.64
C ARG A 206 -23.76 -29.00 19.76
N THR A 207 -24.72 -29.90 19.70
CA THR A 207 -25.61 -30.33 20.78
C THR A 207 -24.90 -30.40 22.13
N MET A 208 -25.54 -29.80 23.14
CA MET A 208 -25.44 -30.02 24.60
C MET A 208 -24.04 -30.22 25.23
#